data_AF-A0A3A8Q000-F1
#
_entry.id   AF-A0A3A8Q000-F1
#
_cell.length_a   1.000
_cell.length_b   1.000
_cell.length_c   1.000
_cell.angle_alpha   90.00
_cell.angle_beta   90.00
_cell.angle_gamma   90.00
#
_symmetry.space_group_name_H-M   'P 1'
#
loop_
_entity.id
_entity.type
_entity.pdbx_description
1 polymer ?
#
loop_
_entity_poly.entity_id
_entity_poly.type
_entity_poly.pdbx_seq_one_letter_code
_entity_poly.pdbx_strand_id
1 'polypeptide(L)'
;GRDGHQSLALLLWNQEDENRARSMSLGQLMQNEKAEQRWWALVADARSNDRLSTAPDTGYTRMTVDITLPRPGSGAGSYNRQWNASLINQLQRYGRGAVEVLSIEDNRDQWTLDVKEGVLLDAGEEARTRLLEFLAERPQEVTQAQQRHRRFRQTLENRDEGCMLCAIFELVESDPPPLFPCGRCPNCRAESAPPPSHFEFRGLDALWPDTAQDRHTGCILVHADSPDFAQVGTLVRRLLHARVRQFLVPAGTGPTFARVLSAFEGLEGLVLEIPYLSGSIQDGRWRPARVRTALIMRQGGSELRSNEEALRIALREQLDGPGLFVVAEPGLRMGGRTVGQVVSNRAPLAEAQLDEWKD
;
A
#
# COMPACT_ATOMS: atom_id res chain seq x y z
N GLY A 1 -6.63 13.91 -3.28
CA GLY A 1 -7.09 12.68 -2.61
C GLY A 1 -7.76 11.81 -3.66
N ARG A 2 -7.84 10.51 -3.40
CA ARG A 2 -8.56 9.52 -4.24
C ARG A 2 -10.07 9.59 -4.02
N ASP A 3 -10.58 10.77 -3.73
CA ASP A 3 -11.92 11.06 -3.24
C ASP A 3 -12.79 11.69 -4.33
N GLY A 4 -12.51 11.38 -5.61
CA GLY A 4 -13.32 11.87 -6.72
C GLY A 4 -13.47 13.40 -6.72
N HIS A 5 -12.37 14.12 -6.46
CA HIS A 5 -12.29 15.58 -6.41
C HIS A 5 -12.71 16.27 -5.09
N GLN A 6 -12.86 15.55 -3.97
CA GLN A 6 -13.25 16.14 -2.68
C GLN A 6 -12.10 16.67 -1.81
N SER A 7 -10.86 16.37 -2.14
CA SER A 7 -9.78 17.12 -1.54
C SER A 7 -9.93 18.53 -2.07
N LEU A 8 -10.27 19.48 -1.21
CA LEU A 8 -10.01 20.88 -1.49
C LEU A 8 -8.49 20.97 -1.70
N ALA A 9 -8.06 20.73 -2.94
CA ALA A 9 -6.68 20.90 -3.35
C ALA A 9 -6.50 22.40 -3.45
N LEU A 10 -6.26 23.02 -2.30
CA LEU A 10 -5.52 24.28 -2.25
C LEU A 10 -4.11 23.96 -2.73
N LEU A 11 -3.93 23.95 -4.04
CA LEU A 11 -2.63 24.04 -4.69
C LEU A 11 -2.13 25.47 -4.45
N LEU A 12 -1.74 25.75 -3.21
CA LEU A 12 -0.91 26.90 -2.87
C LEU A 12 0.51 26.52 -3.22
N TRP A 13 0.77 26.36 -4.51
CA TRP A 13 2.13 26.21 -4.99
C TRP A 13 2.77 27.59 -4.97
N ASN A 14 4.00 27.67 -4.49
CA ASN A 14 4.83 28.84 -4.65
C ASN A 14 6.07 28.50 -5.48
N GLN A 15 6.86 29.52 -5.81
CA GLN A 15 8.09 29.34 -6.59
C GLN A 15 9.09 28.39 -5.89
N GLU A 16 9.06 28.28 -4.56
CA GLU A 16 9.92 27.37 -3.80
C GLU A 16 9.49 25.91 -3.96
N ASP A 17 8.18 25.63 -3.96
CA ASP A 17 7.63 24.30 -4.23
C ASP A 17 7.96 23.84 -5.65
N GLU A 18 7.87 24.75 -6.64
CA GLU A 18 8.33 24.50 -8.01
C GLU A 18 9.82 24.16 -8.04
N ASN A 19 10.65 24.99 -7.40
CA ASN A 19 12.09 24.78 -7.37
C ASN A 19 12.45 23.46 -6.67
N ARG A 20 11.66 23.04 -5.67
CA ARG A 20 11.81 21.76 -4.98
C ARG A 20 11.35 20.58 -5.83
N ALA A 21 10.19 20.65 -6.48
CA ALA A 21 9.72 19.61 -7.40
C ALA A 21 10.66 19.47 -8.61
N ARG A 22 11.16 20.59 -9.13
CA ARG A 22 12.20 20.65 -10.15
C ARG A 22 13.50 20.04 -9.65
N SER A 23 13.96 20.35 -8.44
CA SER A 23 15.20 19.75 -7.91
C SER A 23 15.06 18.26 -7.64
N MET A 24 13.88 17.79 -7.23
CA MET A 24 13.55 16.37 -7.06
C MET A 24 13.50 15.63 -8.41
N SER A 25 12.89 16.22 -9.43
CA SER A 25 12.86 15.65 -10.81
C SER A 25 14.22 15.73 -11.51
N LEU A 26 15.07 16.69 -11.13
CA LEU A 26 16.46 16.81 -11.56
C LEU A 26 17.43 15.98 -10.72
N GLY A 27 16.94 15.27 -9.69
CA GLY A 27 17.69 14.69 -8.57
C GLY A 27 19.16 14.51 -8.90
N GLN A 28 19.99 15.44 -8.38
CA GLN A 28 21.34 15.74 -8.88
C GLN A 28 21.99 14.52 -9.53
N LEU A 29 21.98 14.50 -10.87
CA LEU A 29 22.58 13.41 -11.64
C LEU A 29 24.07 13.40 -11.34
N MET A 30 24.50 12.33 -10.67
CA MET A 30 25.92 12.05 -10.53
C MET A 30 26.45 11.69 -11.92
N GLN A 31 27.48 12.40 -12.39
CA GLN A 31 28.16 12.07 -13.64
C GLN A 31 28.67 10.62 -13.59
N ASN A 32 28.58 9.90 -14.69
CA ASN A 32 28.96 8.47 -14.77
C ASN A 32 30.35 8.20 -14.19
N GLU A 33 31.32 9.04 -14.51
CA GLU A 33 32.69 8.96 -13.97
C GLU A 33 32.73 9.07 -12.44
N LYS A 34 31.89 9.94 -11.85
CA LYS A 34 31.80 10.10 -10.38
C LYS A 34 31.07 8.94 -9.73
N ALA A 35 30.07 8.38 -10.39
CA ALA A 35 29.33 7.20 -9.95
C ALA A 35 30.23 5.97 -9.96
N GLU A 36 30.99 5.79 -11.03
CA GLU A 36 32.01 4.75 -11.17
C GLU A 36 33.05 4.83 -10.05
N GLN A 37 33.69 6.00 -9.89
CA GLN A 37 34.69 6.22 -8.83
C GLN A 37 34.16 5.94 -7.43
N ARG A 38 32.90 6.29 -7.16
CA ARG A 38 32.28 6.07 -5.85
C ARG A 38 31.92 4.61 -5.63
N TRP A 39 31.33 3.95 -6.62
CA TRP A 39 31.01 2.53 -6.53
C TRP A 39 32.27 1.71 -6.21
N TRP A 40 33.34 1.92 -6.97
CA TRP A 40 34.60 1.20 -6.75
C TRP A 40 35.27 1.54 -5.43
N ALA A 41 35.11 2.76 -4.92
CA ALA A 41 35.59 3.10 -3.59
C ALA A 41 34.84 2.33 -2.50
N LEU A 42 33.51 2.20 -2.61
CA LEU A 42 32.70 1.42 -1.68
C LEU A 42 33.07 -0.07 -1.71
N VAL A 43 33.24 -0.64 -2.91
CA VAL A 43 33.66 -2.05 -3.07
C VAL A 43 35.08 -2.27 -2.53
N ALA A 44 36.01 -1.37 -2.81
CA ALA A 44 37.39 -1.45 -2.32
C ALA A 44 37.47 -1.32 -0.79
N ASP A 45 36.69 -0.40 -0.20
CA ASP A 45 36.56 -0.26 1.25
C ASP A 45 35.98 -1.53 1.88
N ALA A 46 34.89 -2.06 1.32
CA ALA A 46 34.29 -3.29 1.82
C ALA A 46 35.26 -4.49 1.75
N ARG A 47 36.03 -4.61 0.65
CA ARG A 47 37.08 -5.64 0.51
C ARG A 47 38.19 -5.47 1.53
N SER A 48 38.69 -4.25 1.71
CA SER A 48 39.85 -3.98 2.57
C SER A 48 39.53 -4.14 4.05
N ASN A 49 38.25 -4.08 4.42
CA ASN A 49 37.78 -4.21 5.80
C ASN A 49 37.04 -5.53 6.07
N ASP A 50 37.16 -6.54 5.18
CA ASP A 50 36.50 -7.84 5.30
C ASP A 50 34.97 -7.75 5.50
N ARG A 51 34.33 -6.78 4.84
CA ARG A 51 32.87 -6.51 4.90
C ARG A 51 32.08 -7.14 3.75
N LEU A 52 32.65 -8.17 3.13
CA LEU A 52 32.00 -9.00 2.12
C LEU A 52 31.77 -10.39 2.69
N SER A 53 30.56 -10.89 2.54
CA SER A 53 30.19 -12.25 2.96
C SER A 53 29.19 -12.84 1.99
N THR A 54 29.02 -14.17 2.00
CA THR A 54 27.92 -14.80 1.28
C THR A 54 26.68 -14.80 2.16
N ALA A 55 25.58 -14.26 1.64
CA ALA A 55 24.29 -14.27 2.29
C ALA A 55 23.79 -15.71 2.46
N PRO A 56 23.49 -16.18 3.70
CA PRO A 56 23.15 -17.58 3.96
C PRO A 56 21.78 -17.98 3.40
N ASP A 57 20.91 -17.00 3.17
CA ASP A 57 19.53 -17.15 2.72
C ASP A 57 19.39 -17.11 1.19
N THR A 58 20.18 -16.28 0.52
CA THR A 58 20.05 -16.02 -0.92
C THR A 58 21.24 -16.51 -1.74
N GLY A 59 22.39 -16.76 -1.12
CA GLY A 59 23.65 -17.07 -1.81
C GLY A 59 24.29 -15.87 -2.51
N TYR A 60 23.68 -14.68 -2.45
CA TYR A 60 24.26 -13.45 -3.00
C TYR A 60 25.44 -12.96 -2.15
N THR A 61 26.23 -12.03 -2.70
CA THR A 61 27.27 -11.39 -1.90
C THR A 61 26.66 -10.26 -1.08
N ARG A 62 26.70 -10.40 0.24
CA ARG A 62 26.33 -9.36 1.20
C ARG A 62 27.52 -8.45 1.45
N MET A 63 27.30 -7.15 1.23
CA MET A 63 28.28 -6.09 1.38
C MET A 63 27.81 -5.08 2.43
N THR A 64 28.66 -4.76 3.40
CA THR A 64 28.43 -3.64 4.32
C THR A 64 29.35 -2.47 3.92
N VAL A 65 28.74 -1.30 3.67
CA VAL A 65 29.46 -0.12 3.19
C VAL A 65 29.32 1.06 4.16
N ASP A 66 30.38 1.84 4.29
CA ASP A 66 30.34 3.17 4.89
C ASP A 66 29.84 4.17 3.84
N ILE A 67 28.65 4.76 4.07
CA ILE A 67 28.06 5.70 3.11
C ILE A 67 28.72 7.07 3.13
N THR A 68 29.55 7.40 4.13
CA THR A 68 30.28 8.67 4.20
C THR A 68 31.59 8.66 3.42
N LEU A 69 31.97 7.50 2.90
CA LEU A 69 33.24 7.29 2.20
C LEU A 69 33.43 8.32 1.06
N PRO A 70 34.55 9.06 1.06
CA PRO A 70 34.89 9.94 -0.04
C PRO A 70 35.27 9.14 -1.29
N ARG A 71 35.12 9.75 -2.46
CA ARG A 71 35.72 9.20 -3.69
C ARG A 71 37.24 9.42 -3.65
N PRO A 72 38.03 8.61 -4.40
CA PRO A 72 39.48 8.79 -4.48
C PRO A 72 39.86 10.22 -4.89
N GLY A 73 40.82 10.81 -4.18
CA GLY A 73 41.30 12.18 -4.44
C GLY A 73 40.36 13.30 -3.97
N SER A 74 39.37 13.02 -3.11
CA SER A 74 38.49 14.05 -2.52
C SER A 74 38.51 14.01 -0.99
N GLY A 75 38.34 15.17 -0.35
CA GLY A 75 38.30 15.29 1.11
C GLY A 75 36.97 14.83 1.72
N ALA A 76 36.96 14.66 3.04
CA ALA A 76 35.73 14.40 3.81
C ALA A 76 34.76 15.58 3.64
N GLY A 77 33.57 15.30 3.09
CA GLY A 77 32.54 16.31 2.85
C GLY A 77 31.17 15.77 3.24
N SER A 78 30.33 16.64 3.81
CA SER A 78 28.97 16.32 4.30
C SER A 78 28.05 15.75 3.22
N TYR A 79 28.36 15.97 1.94
CA TYR A 79 27.58 15.49 0.82
C TYR A 79 27.88 14.02 0.42
N ASN A 80 28.97 13.41 0.91
CA ASN A 80 29.34 12.03 0.51
C ASN A 80 28.23 11.02 0.83
N ARG A 81 27.63 11.16 2.01
CA ARG A 81 26.47 10.38 2.45
C ARG A 81 25.34 10.42 1.42
N GLN A 82 24.94 11.61 1.01
CA GLN A 82 23.84 11.81 0.07
C GLN A 82 24.18 11.24 -1.32
N TRP A 83 25.42 11.40 -1.75
CA TRP A 83 25.89 10.90 -3.04
C TRP A 83 25.93 9.36 -3.10
N ASN A 84 26.50 8.71 -2.08
CA ASN A 84 26.60 7.26 -2.04
C ASN A 84 25.23 6.61 -1.86
N ALA A 85 24.36 7.17 -1.01
CA ALA A 85 22.96 6.75 -0.89
C ALA A 85 22.20 6.88 -2.22
N SER A 86 22.38 7.99 -2.95
CA SER A 86 21.78 8.21 -4.27
C SER A 86 22.24 7.18 -5.31
N LEU A 87 23.52 6.83 -5.30
CA LEU A 87 24.10 5.80 -6.17
C LEU A 87 23.52 4.42 -5.88
N ILE A 88 23.50 3.99 -4.61
CA ILE A 88 22.96 2.69 -4.19
C ILE A 88 21.47 2.58 -4.55
N ASN A 89 20.69 3.62 -4.25
CA ASN A 89 19.27 3.66 -4.61
C ASN A 89 19.06 3.59 -6.13
N GLN A 90 19.95 4.20 -6.92
CA GLN A 90 19.91 4.07 -8.37
C GLN A 90 20.20 2.64 -8.83
N LEU A 91 21.19 1.95 -8.25
CA LEU A 91 21.47 0.55 -8.62
C LEU A 91 20.33 -0.39 -8.19
N GLN A 92 19.67 -0.11 -7.06
CA GLN A 92 18.52 -0.88 -6.61
C GLN A 92 17.30 -0.69 -7.53
N ARG A 93 17.00 0.56 -7.86
CA ARG A 93 15.77 0.90 -8.59
C ARG A 93 15.92 0.78 -10.11
N TYR A 94 17.04 1.23 -10.67
CA TYR A 94 17.29 1.32 -12.10
C TYR A 94 18.31 0.29 -12.60
N GLY A 95 19.15 -0.24 -11.72
CA GLY A 95 20.00 -1.38 -12.07
C GLY A 95 19.26 -2.72 -12.10
N ARG A 96 17.94 -2.72 -12.31
CA ARG A 96 17.09 -3.93 -12.29
C ARG A 96 17.24 -4.75 -11.00
N GLY A 97 17.45 -4.08 -9.87
CA GLY A 97 17.70 -4.73 -8.59
C GLY A 97 19.10 -5.33 -8.45
N ALA A 98 20.11 -4.84 -9.20
CA ALA A 98 21.49 -5.29 -9.10
C ALA A 98 22.06 -5.23 -7.68
N VAL A 99 21.50 -4.34 -6.85
CA VAL A 99 21.70 -4.32 -5.40
C VAL A 99 20.36 -4.24 -4.67
N GLU A 100 20.31 -4.76 -3.45
CA GLU A 100 19.16 -4.66 -2.56
C GLU A 100 19.62 -4.22 -1.16
N VAL A 101 19.13 -3.09 -0.69
CA VAL A 101 19.42 -2.57 0.66
C VAL A 101 18.59 -3.36 1.68
N LEU A 102 19.29 -4.01 2.63
CA LEU A 102 18.69 -4.85 3.67
C LEU A 102 18.55 -4.10 5.00
N SER A 103 19.56 -3.29 5.35
CA SER A 103 19.54 -2.52 6.59
C SER A 103 20.28 -1.19 6.45
N ILE A 104 19.81 -0.21 7.21
CA ILE A 104 20.38 1.13 7.32
C ILE A 104 20.65 1.38 8.81
N GLU A 105 21.93 1.47 9.18
CA GLU A 105 22.37 1.85 10.51
C GLU A 105 22.76 3.34 10.51
N ASP A 106 21.74 4.22 10.62
CA ASP A 106 21.92 5.67 10.54
C ASP A 106 22.90 6.23 11.59
N ASN A 107 23.02 5.59 12.76
CA ASN A 107 23.93 5.99 13.83
C ASN A 107 25.40 5.64 13.58
N ARG A 108 25.66 4.78 12.58
CA ARG A 108 27.02 4.34 12.19
C ARG A 108 27.36 4.68 10.75
N ASP A 109 26.44 5.33 10.05
CA ASP A 109 26.54 5.59 8.61
C ASP A 109 26.91 4.33 7.80
N GLN A 110 26.33 3.20 8.19
CA GLN A 110 26.57 1.90 7.55
C GLN A 110 25.31 1.36 6.91
N TRP A 111 25.43 0.95 5.64
CA TRP A 111 24.35 0.29 4.91
C TRP A 111 24.78 -1.14 4.61
N THR A 112 23.89 -2.09 4.81
CA THR A 112 24.09 -3.49 4.39
C THR A 112 23.21 -3.76 3.19
N LEU A 113 23.81 -4.33 2.16
CA LEU A 113 23.15 -4.60 0.89
C LEU A 113 23.56 -5.96 0.33
N ASP A 114 22.64 -6.63 -0.35
CA ASP A 114 22.93 -7.80 -1.18
C ASP A 114 23.23 -7.34 -2.61
N VAL A 115 24.40 -7.72 -3.13
CA VAL A 115 24.79 -7.51 -4.53
C VAL A 115 24.40 -8.74 -5.32
N LYS A 116 23.33 -8.60 -6.12
CA LYS A 116 22.75 -9.69 -6.93
C LYS A 116 23.52 -9.91 -8.23
N GLU A 117 24.12 -8.85 -8.75
CA GLU A 117 24.95 -8.89 -9.96
C GLU A 117 26.43 -8.95 -9.57
N GLY A 118 26.98 -10.16 -9.50
CA GLY A 118 28.33 -10.41 -8.97
C GLY A 118 29.44 -9.68 -9.73
N VAL A 119 29.28 -9.44 -11.02
CA VAL A 119 30.28 -8.72 -11.84
C VAL A 119 30.48 -7.27 -11.36
N LEU A 120 29.51 -6.68 -10.63
CA LEU A 120 29.67 -5.36 -10.00
C LEU A 120 30.64 -5.35 -8.83
N LEU A 121 31.12 -6.50 -8.38
CA LEU A 121 32.17 -6.58 -7.37
C LEU A 121 33.55 -6.63 -8.04
N ASP A 122 33.66 -7.09 -9.27
CA ASP A 122 34.93 -7.33 -9.94
C ASP A 122 35.61 -6.03 -10.40
N ALA A 123 36.91 -6.13 -10.68
CA ALA A 123 37.67 -5.07 -11.32
C ALA A 123 37.83 -5.38 -12.81
N GLY A 124 37.61 -4.39 -13.68
CA GLY A 124 37.85 -4.53 -15.13
C GLY A 124 36.77 -3.89 -15.99
N GLU A 125 36.98 -3.97 -17.31
CA GLU A 125 36.13 -3.29 -18.30
C GLU A 125 34.72 -3.88 -18.37
N GLU A 126 34.56 -5.17 -18.07
CA GLU A 126 33.25 -5.84 -18.03
C GLU A 126 32.38 -5.29 -16.90
N ALA A 127 32.92 -5.26 -15.68
CA ALA A 127 32.28 -4.68 -14.50
C ALA A 127 31.92 -3.20 -14.70
N ARG A 128 32.83 -2.45 -15.31
CA ARG A 128 32.62 -1.04 -15.69
C ARG A 128 31.49 -0.88 -16.70
N THR A 129 31.51 -1.67 -17.78
CA THR A 129 30.47 -1.64 -18.81
C THR A 129 29.10 -1.92 -18.20
N ARG A 130 29.00 -2.97 -17.36
CA ARG A 130 27.76 -3.34 -16.69
C ARG A 130 27.23 -2.25 -15.76
N LEU A 131 28.11 -1.63 -14.97
CA LEU A 131 27.75 -0.51 -14.13
C LEU A 131 27.18 0.65 -14.95
N LEU A 132 27.84 1.01 -16.06
CA LEU A 132 27.39 2.08 -16.94
C LEU A 132 26.04 1.80 -17.59
N GLU A 133 25.76 0.54 -17.97
CA GLU A 133 24.44 0.13 -18.47
C GLU A 133 23.33 0.41 -17.45
N PHE A 134 23.53 0.01 -16.19
CA PHE A 134 22.57 0.29 -15.12
C PHE A 134 22.40 1.78 -14.85
N LEU A 135 23.48 2.56 -14.98
CA LEU A 135 23.41 4.01 -14.83
C LEU A 135 22.72 4.68 -16.02
N ALA A 136 22.75 4.08 -17.20
CA ALA A 136 22.19 4.61 -18.46
C ALA A 136 20.64 4.52 -18.54
N GLU A 137 19.98 3.74 -17.69
CA GLU A 137 18.50 3.73 -17.62
C GLU A 137 17.94 5.00 -16.93
N ARG A 138 18.73 5.67 -16.07
CA ARG A 138 18.30 6.87 -15.31
C ARG A 138 18.04 8.13 -16.15
N PRO A 139 18.82 8.49 -17.19
CA PRO A 139 18.52 9.62 -18.07
C PRO A 139 17.14 9.60 -18.72
N GLN A 140 16.63 8.41 -19.07
CA GLN A 140 15.30 8.26 -19.65
C GLN A 140 14.21 8.59 -18.62
N GLU A 141 14.34 8.09 -17.39
CA GLU A 141 13.40 8.41 -16.31
C GLU A 141 13.48 9.88 -15.87
N VAL A 142 14.68 10.49 -15.84
CA VAL A 142 14.83 11.93 -15.58
C VAL A 142 14.15 12.73 -16.67
N THR A 143 14.28 12.33 -17.93
CA THR A 143 13.60 12.98 -19.07
C THR A 143 12.08 12.82 -18.95
N GLN A 144 11.58 11.64 -18.58
CA GLN A 144 10.15 11.42 -18.32
C GLN A 144 9.65 12.23 -17.13
N ALA A 145 10.41 12.30 -16.04
CA ALA A 145 10.08 13.10 -14.86
C ALA A 145 10.05 14.61 -15.19
N GLN A 146 11.01 15.09 -15.99
CA GLN A 146 11.02 16.46 -16.49
C GLN A 146 9.83 16.74 -17.41
N GLN A 147 9.49 15.81 -18.31
CA GLN A 147 8.32 15.93 -19.19
C GLN A 147 7.02 15.98 -18.37
N ARG A 148 6.87 15.09 -17.38
CA ARG A 148 5.72 15.10 -16.45
C ARG A 148 5.65 16.42 -15.66
N HIS A 149 6.77 16.91 -15.15
CA HIS A 149 6.84 18.21 -14.46
C HIS A 149 6.43 19.37 -15.38
N ARG A 150 6.95 19.41 -16.62
CA ARG A 150 6.58 20.45 -17.60
C ARG A 150 5.10 20.42 -17.92
N ARG A 151 4.53 19.23 -18.14
CA ARG A 151 3.10 19.04 -18.44
C ARG A 151 2.24 19.47 -17.25
N PHE A 152 2.59 19.05 -16.04
CA PHE A 152 1.93 19.49 -14.81
C PHE A 152 1.92 21.02 -14.66
N ARG A 153 3.05 21.69 -14.95
CA ARG A 153 3.14 23.15 -14.92
C ARG A 153 2.25 23.81 -15.98
N GLN A 154 2.22 23.29 -17.21
CA GLN A 154 1.34 23.80 -18.28
C GLN A 154 -0.14 23.70 -17.88
N THR A 155 -0.52 22.58 -17.26
CA THR A 155 -1.88 22.38 -16.75
C THR A 155 -2.22 23.35 -15.61
N LEU A 156 -1.30 23.60 -14.67
CA LEU A 156 -1.49 24.58 -13.59
C LEU A 156 -1.62 26.03 -14.10
N GLU A 157 -0.86 26.39 -15.13
CA GLU A 157 -0.98 27.70 -15.79
C GLU A 157 -2.28 27.82 -16.62
N ASN A 158 -3.13 26.78 -16.63
CA ASN A 158 -4.40 26.70 -17.36
C ASN A 158 -4.24 27.09 -18.83
N ARG A 159 -3.11 26.68 -19.44
CA ARG A 159 -2.82 26.87 -20.87
C ARG A 159 -3.43 25.80 -21.77
N ASP A 160 -4.03 24.77 -21.17
CA ASP A 160 -4.66 23.64 -21.86
C ASP A 160 -6.18 23.87 -22.01
N GLU A 161 -6.76 23.32 -23.09
CA GLU A 161 -8.21 23.26 -23.30
C GLU A 161 -8.82 22.22 -22.33
N GLY A 162 -9.68 22.64 -21.40
CA GLY A 162 -10.42 21.72 -20.52
C GLY A 162 -10.34 22.00 -19.02
N CYS A 163 -10.87 21.07 -18.22
CA CYS A 163 -10.87 21.21 -16.76
C CYS A 163 -9.48 20.94 -16.17
N MET A 164 -8.86 21.97 -15.58
CA MET A 164 -7.56 21.89 -14.90
C MET A 164 -7.45 20.73 -13.90
N LEU A 165 -8.48 20.48 -13.10
CA LEU A 165 -8.45 19.42 -12.08
C LEU A 165 -8.49 18.03 -12.71
N CYS A 166 -9.23 17.85 -13.81
CA CYS A 166 -9.25 16.59 -14.55
C CYS A 166 -7.86 16.30 -15.13
N ALA A 167 -7.28 17.29 -15.81
CA ALA A 167 -5.95 17.17 -16.41
C ALA A 167 -4.84 16.89 -15.37
N ILE A 168 -4.91 17.50 -14.18
CA ILE A 168 -3.99 17.16 -13.07
C ILE A 168 -4.17 15.71 -12.63
N PHE A 169 -5.41 15.25 -12.52
CA PHE A 169 -5.69 13.90 -12.05
C PHE A 169 -5.22 12.84 -13.05
N GLU A 170 -5.42 13.05 -14.34
CA GLU A 170 -4.90 12.22 -15.44
C GLU A 170 -3.37 12.16 -15.47
N LEU A 171 -2.67 13.20 -14.98
CA LEU A 171 -1.21 13.19 -14.90
C LEU A 171 -0.67 12.34 -13.74
N VAL A 172 -1.48 12.11 -12.72
CA VAL A 172 -1.06 11.46 -11.47
C VAL A 172 -1.53 10.00 -11.44
N GLU A 173 -2.74 9.71 -11.90
CA GLU A 173 -3.33 8.37 -11.87
C GLU A 173 -3.13 7.65 -13.21
N SER A 174 -2.75 6.37 -13.18
CA SER A 174 -2.40 5.60 -14.38
C SER A 174 -3.62 5.08 -15.17
N ASP A 175 -4.78 5.02 -14.52
CA ASP A 175 -6.07 4.65 -15.12
C ASP A 175 -7.19 5.39 -14.37
N PRO A 176 -7.36 6.70 -14.63
CA PRO A 176 -8.35 7.48 -13.91
C PRO A 176 -9.77 7.06 -14.32
N PRO A 177 -10.72 6.95 -13.37
CA PRO A 177 -12.13 6.77 -13.71
C PRO A 177 -12.64 7.96 -14.54
N PRO A 178 -13.84 7.87 -15.15
CA PRO A 178 -14.44 9.01 -15.84
C PRO A 178 -14.43 10.26 -14.97
N LEU A 179 -13.70 11.29 -15.41
CA LEU A 179 -13.53 12.54 -14.66
C LEU A 179 -14.59 13.55 -15.09
N PHE A 180 -15.16 14.25 -14.12
CA PHE A 180 -16.16 15.29 -14.37
C PHE A 180 -15.56 16.69 -14.17
N PRO A 181 -15.97 17.69 -14.98
CA PRO A 181 -15.51 19.06 -14.81
C PRO A 181 -15.73 19.57 -13.39
N CYS A 182 -14.73 20.20 -12.80
CA CYS A 182 -14.80 20.65 -11.40
C CYS A 182 -15.76 21.84 -11.17
N GLY A 183 -16.20 22.52 -12.24
CA GLY A 183 -17.05 23.71 -12.17
C GLY A 183 -16.39 24.94 -11.53
N ARG A 184 -15.09 24.87 -11.20
CA ARG A 184 -14.40 25.88 -10.37
C ARG A 184 -13.14 26.49 -11.00
N CYS A 185 -12.45 25.79 -11.90
CA CYS A 185 -11.28 26.33 -12.60
C CYS A 185 -11.68 27.39 -13.65
N PRO A 186 -10.74 28.23 -14.13
CA PRO A 186 -11.06 29.30 -15.08
C PRO A 186 -11.81 28.80 -16.33
N ASN A 187 -11.38 27.67 -16.91
CA ASN A 187 -12.06 27.06 -18.05
C ASN A 187 -13.49 26.59 -17.70
N CYS A 188 -13.67 25.85 -16.61
CA CYS A 188 -15.01 25.42 -16.18
C CYS A 188 -15.95 26.59 -15.89
N ARG A 189 -15.43 27.72 -15.36
CA ARG A 189 -16.21 28.94 -15.16
C ARG A 189 -16.61 29.59 -16.48
N ALA A 190 -15.69 29.64 -17.45
CA ALA A 190 -15.96 30.17 -18.79
C ALA A 190 -17.05 29.34 -19.51
N GLU A 191 -16.98 28.02 -19.38
CA GLU A 191 -17.96 27.07 -19.95
C GLU A 191 -19.25 26.95 -19.14
N SER A 192 -19.42 27.74 -18.07
CA SER A 192 -20.57 27.66 -17.16
C SER A 192 -20.86 26.24 -16.63
N ALA A 193 -19.81 25.41 -16.51
CA ALA A 193 -19.95 24.06 -15.99
C ALA A 193 -20.35 24.13 -14.50
N PRO A 194 -21.46 23.51 -14.09
CA PRO A 194 -21.93 23.61 -12.71
C PRO A 194 -20.93 22.93 -11.78
N PRO A 195 -20.56 23.56 -10.63
CA PRO A 195 -19.78 22.88 -9.63
C PRO A 195 -20.59 21.71 -9.05
N PRO A 196 -19.97 20.54 -8.81
CA PRO A 196 -20.67 19.43 -8.19
C PRO A 196 -21.20 19.85 -6.81
N SER A 197 -22.49 19.62 -6.58
CA SER A 197 -23.21 20.00 -5.35
C SER A 197 -23.37 18.84 -4.37
N HIS A 198 -23.28 17.61 -4.85
CA HIS A 198 -23.34 16.38 -4.07
C HIS A 198 -22.51 15.31 -4.78
N PHE A 199 -21.75 14.51 -4.03
CA PHE A 199 -21.06 13.34 -4.57
C PHE A 199 -21.21 12.19 -3.59
N GLU A 200 -21.61 11.04 -4.09
CA GLU A 200 -21.71 9.80 -3.31
C GLU A 200 -20.33 9.14 -3.33
N PHE A 201 -19.64 9.14 -2.19
CA PHE A 201 -18.37 8.46 -2.04
C PHE A 201 -18.60 6.94 -2.22
N ARG A 202 -18.16 6.37 -3.34
CA ARG A 202 -18.24 4.92 -3.57
C ARG A 202 -17.13 4.13 -2.90
N GLY A 203 -16.16 4.80 -2.25
CA GLY A 203 -15.12 4.16 -1.43
C GLY A 203 -14.51 2.88 -1.98
N LEU A 204 -14.21 1.94 -1.07
CA LEU A 204 -13.83 0.57 -1.39
C LEU A 204 -14.92 -0.14 -2.23
N ASP A 205 -16.18 0.25 -2.09
CA ASP A 205 -17.33 -0.36 -2.80
C ASP A 205 -17.19 -0.29 -4.33
N ALA A 206 -16.42 0.65 -4.87
CA ALA A 206 -16.13 0.73 -6.31
C ALA A 206 -15.28 -0.43 -6.84
N LEU A 207 -14.50 -1.11 -5.97
CA LEU A 207 -13.69 -2.28 -6.34
C LEU A 207 -14.50 -3.58 -6.36
N TRP A 208 -15.67 -3.62 -5.72
CA TRP A 208 -16.53 -4.81 -5.69
C TRP A 208 -17.75 -4.60 -6.60
N PRO A 209 -17.73 -5.10 -7.85
CA PRO A 209 -18.88 -4.98 -8.74
C PRO A 209 -20.08 -5.68 -8.13
N ASP A 210 -21.14 -4.90 -7.87
CA ASP A 210 -22.51 -5.28 -7.52
C ASP A 210 -22.61 -6.66 -6.84
N THR A 211 -22.51 -6.70 -5.51
CA THR A 211 -22.90 -7.88 -4.75
C THR A 211 -24.39 -8.12 -5.02
N ALA A 212 -24.66 -9.17 -5.79
CA ALA A 212 -25.97 -9.59 -6.30
C ALA A 212 -27.13 -9.35 -5.33
N GLN A 213 -28.35 -9.14 -5.85
CA GLN A 213 -29.60 -9.05 -5.06
C GLN A 213 -29.61 -10.06 -3.91
N ASP A 214 -29.33 -9.57 -2.70
CA ASP A 214 -29.10 -10.42 -1.54
C ASP A 214 -30.43 -10.96 -1.02
N ARG A 215 -30.68 -12.24 -1.29
CA ARG A 215 -31.83 -12.98 -0.74
C ARG A 215 -31.71 -13.18 0.78
N HIS A 216 -30.49 -13.08 1.31
CA HIS A 216 -30.18 -13.31 2.72
C HIS A 216 -29.71 -12.03 3.39
N THR A 217 -30.66 -11.17 3.74
CA THR A 217 -30.41 -9.99 4.57
C THR A 217 -30.39 -10.35 6.06
N GLY A 218 -29.77 -9.48 6.85
CA GLY A 218 -29.63 -9.58 8.30
C GLY A 218 -28.32 -10.23 8.76
N CYS A 219 -28.24 -10.46 10.06
CA CYS A 219 -27.12 -11.17 10.68
C CYS A 219 -27.31 -12.69 10.60
N ILE A 220 -26.28 -13.41 10.18
CA ILE A 220 -26.20 -14.86 10.11
C ILE A 220 -25.14 -15.30 11.11
N LEU A 221 -25.52 -16.04 12.15
CA LEU A 221 -24.57 -16.58 13.11
C LEU A 221 -24.00 -17.91 12.57
N VAL A 222 -22.67 -17.99 12.48
CA VAL A 222 -21.93 -19.20 12.15
C VAL A 222 -21.13 -19.63 13.37
N HIS A 223 -21.28 -20.89 13.77
CA HIS A 223 -20.44 -21.50 14.77
C HIS A 223 -19.14 -22.00 14.15
N ALA A 224 -18.01 -21.42 14.56
CA ALA A 224 -16.69 -21.84 14.12
C ALA A 224 -16.38 -23.25 14.62
N ASP A 225 -15.78 -24.09 13.76
CA ASP A 225 -15.35 -25.44 14.12
C ASP A 225 -14.13 -25.41 15.05
N SER A 226 -13.37 -24.31 15.05
CA SER A 226 -12.14 -24.14 15.84
C SER A 226 -12.17 -22.85 16.68
N PRO A 227 -12.09 -22.93 18.02
CA PRO A 227 -12.24 -21.79 18.90
C PRO A 227 -11.11 -20.75 18.82
N ASP A 228 -9.87 -21.19 18.56
CA ASP A 228 -8.75 -20.28 18.33
C ASP A 228 -8.49 -19.97 16.85
N PHE A 229 -9.45 -20.31 15.99
CA PHE A 229 -9.28 -20.31 14.54
C PHE A 229 -8.01 -21.06 14.09
N ALA A 230 -7.64 -22.16 14.75
CA ALA A 230 -6.48 -22.95 14.37
C ALA A 230 -6.56 -23.44 12.90
N GLN A 231 -7.77 -23.48 12.35
CA GLN A 231 -8.07 -23.81 10.96
C GLN A 231 -8.56 -22.59 10.14
N VAL A 232 -7.92 -21.41 10.28
CA VAL A 232 -8.27 -20.17 9.53
C VAL A 232 -8.47 -20.44 8.04
N GLY A 233 -7.61 -21.27 7.43
CA GLY A 233 -7.68 -21.62 6.00
C GLY A 233 -9.02 -22.21 5.57
N THR A 234 -9.53 -23.16 6.34
CA THR A 234 -10.82 -23.82 6.07
C THR A 234 -11.97 -22.83 6.20
N LEU A 235 -11.97 -22.03 7.28
CA LEU A 235 -12.99 -21.02 7.54
C LEU A 235 -13.02 -19.95 6.44
N VAL A 236 -11.87 -19.39 6.07
CA VAL A 236 -11.78 -18.36 5.02
C VAL A 236 -12.30 -18.90 3.69
N ARG A 237 -11.89 -20.11 3.30
CA ARG A 237 -12.38 -20.75 2.07
C ARG A 237 -13.91 -20.88 2.05
N ARG A 238 -14.49 -21.34 3.16
CA ARG A 238 -15.94 -21.50 3.34
C ARG A 238 -16.69 -20.17 3.26
N LEU A 239 -16.17 -19.14 3.93
CA LEU A 239 -16.75 -17.79 3.87
C LEU A 239 -16.66 -17.19 2.47
N LEU A 240 -15.54 -17.38 1.77
CA LEU A 240 -15.40 -16.93 0.37
C LEU A 240 -16.39 -17.61 -0.57
N HIS A 241 -16.67 -18.91 -0.35
CA HIS A 241 -17.70 -19.67 -1.06
C HIS A 241 -19.10 -19.11 -0.80
N ALA A 242 -19.39 -18.70 0.44
CA ALA A 242 -20.61 -17.95 0.81
C ALA A 242 -20.62 -16.49 0.30
N ARG A 243 -19.67 -16.12 -0.57
CA ARG A 243 -19.44 -14.79 -1.14
C ARG A 243 -19.16 -13.69 -0.13
N VAL A 244 -18.65 -14.03 1.06
CA VAL A 244 -18.04 -13.03 1.93
C VAL A 244 -16.84 -12.42 1.20
N ARG A 245 -16.74 -11.10 1.26
CA ARG A 245 -15.65 -10.33 0.63
C ARG A 245 -14.95 -9.40 1.61
N GLN A 246 -15.52 -9.17 2.78
CA GLN A 246 -14.91 -8.37 3.83
C GLN A 246 -14.83 -9.19 5.13
N PHE A 247 -13.67 -9.16 5.79
CA PHE A 247 -13.39 -9.88 7.03
C PHE A 247 -12.99 -8.88 8.10
N LEU A 248 -13.87 -8.68 9.09
CA LEU A 248 -13.59 -7.91 10.30
C LEU A 248 -13.06 -8.86 11.36
N VAL A 249 -11.79 -8.73 11.71
CA VAL A 249 -11.06 -9.71 12.54
C VAL A 249 -10.52 -9.09 13.83
N PRO A 250 -10.27 -9.88 14.89
CA PRO A 250 -9.65 -9.39 16.11
C PRO A 250 -8.27 -8.77 15.89
N ALA A 251 -7.85 -7.91 16.81
CA ALA A 251 -6.53 -7.28 16.81
C ALA A 251 -5.40 -8.31 16.66
N GLY A 252 -4.40 -8.03 15.82
CA GLY A 252 -3.24 -8.88 15.62
C GLY A 252 -3.48 -10.16 14.81
N THR A 253 -4.71 -10.42 14.36
CA THR A 253 -5.02 -11.58 13.50
C THR A 253 -5.09 -11.23 12.01
N GLY A 254 -5.07 -9.94 11.67
CA GLY A 254 -5.14 -9.43 10.30
C GLY A 254 -4.10 -10.02 9.36
N PRO A 255 -2.79 -10.03 9.71
CA PRO A 255 -1.75 -10.62 8.86
C PRO A 255 -1.97 -12.10 8.54
N THR A 256 -2.51 -12.87 9.49
CA THR A 256 -2.81 -14.30 9.31
C THR A 256 -3.95 -14.49 8.31
N PHE A 257 -5.06 -13.78 8.50
CA PHE A 257 -6.21 -13.83 7.58
C PHE A 257 -5.82 -13.32 6.18
N ALA A 258 -5.05 -12.24 6.09
CA ALA A 258 -4.60 -11.68 4.81
C ALA A 258 -3.69 -12.65 4.05
N ARG A 259 -2.75 -13.31 4.75
CA ARG A 259 -1.88 -14.33 4.14
C ARG A 259 -2.69 -15.51 3.61
N VAL A 260 -3.61 -16.03 4.42
CA VAL A 260 -4.51 -17.12 4.01
C VAL A 260 -5.34 -16.70 2.79
N LEU A 261 -5.92 -15.51 2.82
CA LEU A 261 -6.73 -14.98 1.73
C LEU A 261 -5.92 -14.82 0.42
N SER A 262 -4.67 -14.33 0.51
CA SER A 262 -3.80 -14.14 -0.66
C SER A 262 -3.42 -15.43 -1.39
N ALA A 263 -3.59 -16.59 -0.75
CA ALA A 263 -3.32 -17.89 -1.36
C ALA A 263 -4.47 -18.38 -2.27
N PHE A 264 -5.62 -17.69 -2.28
CA PHE A 264 -6.76 -18.05 -3.13
C PHE A 264 -6.74 -17.22 -4.42
N GLU A 265 -6.42 -17.87 -5.54
CA GLU A 265 -6.44 -17.22 -6.86
C GLU A 265 -7.87 -16.83 -7.27
N GLY A 266 -8.03 -15.60 -7.79
CA GLY A 266 -9.30 -15.11 -8.35
C GLY A 266 -10.38 -14.74 -7.32
N LEU A 267 -10.06 -14.78 -6.01
CA LEU A 267 -10.98 -14.39 -4.95
C LEU A 267 -10.47 -13.12 -4.26
N GLU A 268 -11.13 -12.01 -4.52
CA GLU A 268 -10.82 -10.73 -3.88
C GLU A 268 -11.47 -10.66 -2.50
N GLY A 269 -10.73 -10.16 -1.51
CA GLY A 269 -11.31 -9.85 -0.22
C GLY A 269 -10.47 -8.87 0.59
N LEU A 270 -11.12 -8.26 1.57
CA LEU A 270 -10.55 -7.23 2.42
C LEU A 270 -10.51 -7.71 3.85
N VAL A 271 -9.34 -7.63 4.50
CA VAL A 271 -9.16 -7.97 5.91
C VAL A 271 -8.95 -6.70 6.71
N LEU A 272 -9.73 -6.52 7.77
CA LEU A 272 -9.74 -5.33 8.62
C LEU A 272 -9.70 -5.74 10.08
N GLU A 273 -8.74 -5.24 10.84
CA GLU A 273 -8.76 -5.48 12.27
C GLU A 273 -9.74 -4.54 12.98
N ILE A 274 -10.52 -5.10 13.90
CA ILE A 274 -11.56 -4.41 14.67
C ILE A 274 -11.06 -3.12 15.34
N PRO A 275 -9.86 -3.03 15.95
CA PRO A 275 -9.39 -1.79 16.57
C PRO A 275 -9.30 -0.60 15.60
N TYR A 276 -9.04 -0.86 14.31
CA TYR A 276 -9.02 0.20 13.30
C TYR A 276 -10.42 0.77 13.04
N LEU A 277 -11.47 -0.01 13.29
CA LEU A 277 -12.86 0.46 13.15
C LEU A 277 -13.23 1.44 14.27
N SER A 278 -12.88 1.11 15.51
CA SER A 278 -13.33 1.85 16.70
C SER A 278 -12.81 3.28 16.76
N GLY A 279 -11.56 3.52 16.36
CA GLY A 279 -10.95 4.85 16.35
C GLY A 279 -11.30 5.68 15.11
N SER A 280 -11.29 5.07 13.91
CA SER A 280 -11.45 5.82 12.65
C SER A 280 -12.90 6.14 12.28
N ILE A 281 -13.89 5.39 12.80
CA ILE A 281 -15.32 5.64 12.55
C ILE A 281 -15.85 6.78 13.41
N GLN A 282 -15.37 6.92 14.65
CA GLN A 282 -15.76 8.04 15.52
C GLN A 282 -15.35 9.41 14.93
N ASP A 283 -14.21 9.44 14.22
CA ASP A 283 -13.72 10.63 13.52
C ASP A 283 -14.29 10.80 12.10
N GLY A 284 -15.16 9.89 11.65
CA GLY A 284 -15.76 9.93 10.31
C GLY A 284 -14.77 9.74 9.15
N ARG A 285 -13.57 9.22 9.42
CA ARG A 285 -12.47 9.12 8.44
C ARG A 285 -12.51 7.85 7.61
N TRP A 286 -13.18 6.81 8.12
CA TRP A 286 -13.11 5.48 7.52
C TRP A 286 -14.39 4.71 7.81
N ARG A 287 -14.83 3.87 6.85
CA ARG A 287 -16.02 3.01 6.98
C ARG A 287 -15.77 1.67 6.27
N PRO A 288 -16.34 0.56 6.78
CA PRO A 288 -16.30 -0.72 6.08
C PRO A 288 -17.04 -0.65 4.74
N ALA A 289 -16.63 -1.46 3.77
CA ALA A 289 -17.33 -1.62 2.51
C ALA A 289 -18.70 -2.28 2.71
N ARG A 290 -19.70 -1.88 1.93
CA ARG A 290 -21.08 -2.41 1.95
C ARG A 290 -21.19 -3.69 1.13
N VAL A 291 -20.42 -4.69 1.53
CA VAL A 291 -20.39 -6.03 0.93
C VAL A 291 -20.66 -7.08 1.99
N ARG A 292 -20.95 -8.32 1.58
CA ARG A 292 -21.06 -9.43 2.54
C ARG A 292 -19.82 -9.52 3.40
N THR A 293 -20.06 -9.40 4.70
CA THR A 293 -19.01 -9.21 5.69
C THR A 293 -19.04 -10.35 6.68
N ALA A 294 -17.87 -10.92 6.98
CA ALA A 294 -17.68 -11.79 8.13
C ALA A 294 -17.11 -10.98 9.29
N LEU A 295 -17.82 -10.94 10.42
CA LEU A 295 -17.33 -10.45 11.70
C LEU A 295 -16.87 -11.63 12.55
N ILE A 296 -15.56 -11.72 12.76
CA ILE A 296 -14.91 -12.81 13.48
C ILE A 296 -14.79 -12.42 14.96
N MET A 297 -15.42 -13.20 15.85
CA MET A 297 -15.43 -12.96 17.30
C MET A 297 -14.66 -14.07 18.05
N ARG A 298 -13.86 -13.67 19.03
CA ARG A 298 -13.12 -14.60 19.91
C ARG A 298 -13.62 -14.59 21.34
N GLN A 299 -13.41 -15.71 22.04
CA GLN A 299 -13.64 -15.80 23.47
C GLN A 299 -12.37 -15.41 24.27
N GLY A 300 -12.45 -14.37 25.11
CA GLY A 300 -11.39 -14.08 26.10
C GLY A 300 -11.17 -12.59 26.42
N GLY A 301 -10.87 -12.30 27.69
CA GLY A 301 -10.26 -11.04 28.16
C GLY A 301 -10.84 -9.72 27.60
N SER A 302 -9.96 -8.84 27.11
CA SER A 302 -10.28 -7.53 26.52
C SER A 302 -11.09 -7.63 25.23
N GLU A 303 -11.16 -8.81 24.60
CA GLU A 303 -11.78 -9.01 23.29
C GLU A 303 -13.31 -9.01 23.36
N LEU A 304 -13.93 -9.30 24.51
CA LEU A 304 -15.39 -9.27 24.66
C LEU A 304 -15.99 -7.88 24.40
N ARG A 305 -15.37 -6.83 24.96
CA ARG A 305 -15.78 -5.44 24.70
C ARG A 305 -15.53 -5.04 23.25
N SER A 306 -14.45 -5.52 22.66
CA SER A 306 -14.14 -5.29 21.25
C SER A 306 -15.14 -5.97 20.31
N ASN A 307 -15.61 -7.18 20.63
CA ASN A 307 -16.63 -7.89 19.85
C ASN A 307 -17.98 -7.15 19.87
N GLU A 308 -18.42 -6.69 21.05
CA GLU A 308 -19.66 -5.92 21.19
C GLU A 308 -19.59 -4.60 20.42
N GLU A 309 -18.46 -3.89 20.52
CA GLU A 309 -18.24 -2.65 19.80
C GLU A 309 -18.19 -2.87 18.29
N ALA A 310 -17.51 -3.92 17.83
CA ALA A 310 -17.45 -4.29 16.41
C ALA A 310 -18.83 -4.61 15.83
N LEU A 311 -19.63 -5.39 16.56
CA LEU A 311 -21.01 -5.69 16.15
C LEU A 311 -21.84 -4.42 16.07
N ARG A 312 -21.75 -3.55 17.09
CA ARG A 312 -22.46 -2.27 17.13
C ARG A 312 -22.09 -1.38 15.95
N ILE A 313 -20.81 -1.34 15.58
CA ILE A 313 -20.30 -0.64 14.40
C ILE A 313 -20.86 -1.25 13.12
N ALA A 314 -20.77 -2.58 12.95
CA ALA A 314 -21.24 -3.26 11.76
C ALA A 314 -22.73 -3.03 11.50
N LEU A 315 -23.56 -3.06 12.56
CA LEU A 315 -24.98 -2.76 12.49
C LEU A 315 -25.26 -1.28 12.18
N ARG A 316 -24.49 -0.36 12.78
CA ARG A 316 -24.62 1.07 12.48
C ARG A 316 -24.34 1.38 11.01
N GLU A 317 -23.33 0.72 10.44
CA GLU A 317 -22.95 0.89 9.03
C GLU A 317 -23.82 0.07 8.07
N GLN A 318 -24.88 -0.59 8.57
CA GLN A 318 -25.85 -1.37 7.79
C GLN A 318 -25.21 -2.52 7.00
N LEU A 319 -24.16 -3.14 7.54
CA LEU A 319 -23.50 -4.29 6.91
C LEU A 319 -24.37 -5.56 6.91
N ASP A 320 -25.43 -5.57 7.71
CA ASP A 320 -26.46 -6.60 7.70
C ASP A 320 -27.37 -6.51 6.47
N GLY A 321 -27.41 -5.39 5.76
CA GLY A 321 -28.14 -5.26 4.49
C GLY A 321 -27.68 -6.30 3.46
N PRO A 322 -26.40 -6.28 3.04
CA PRO A 322 -25.82 -7.30 2.15
C PRO A 322 -25.69 -8.69 2.77
N GLY A 323 -25.79 -8.79 4.09
CA GLY A 323 -25.60 -10.01 4.87
C GLY A 323 -24.34 -9.95 5.74
N LEU A 324 -24.53 -9.99 7.06
CA LEU A 324 -23.47 -9.98 8.05
C LEU A 324 -23.30 -11.37 8.67
N PHE A 325 -22.23 -12.07 8.32
CA PHE A 325 -21.86 -13.36 8.91
C PHE A 325 -21.10 -13.10 10.21
N VAL A 326 -21.72 -13.36 11.36
CA VAL A 326 -21.03 -13.32 12.64
C VAL A 326 -20.49 -14.72 12.91
N VAL A 327 -19.17 -14.85 12.93
CA VAL A 327 -18.49 -16.12 13.18
C VAL A 327 -18.02 -16.12 14.63
N ALA A 328 -18.52 -17.07 15.41
CA ALA A 328 -18.24 -17.14 16.84
C ALA A 328 -18.19 -18.59 17.34
N GLU A 329 -17.48 -18.80 18.43
CA GLU A 329 -17.46 -20.09 19.12
C GLU A 329 -18.85 -20.49 19.65
N PRO A 330 -19.19 -21.79 19.66
CA PRO A 330 -20.33 -22.29 20.41
C PRO A 330 -20.25 -21.87 21.87
N GLY A 331 -21.26 -21.16 22.37
CA GLY A 331 -21.33 -20.72 23.76
C GLY A 331 -20.69 -19.36 24.06
N LEU A 332 -20.17 -18.63 23.06
CA LEU A 332 -19.75 -17.25 23.24
C LEU A 332 -20.90 -16.41 23.83
N ARG A 333 -20.58 -15.55 24.81
CA ARG A 333 -21.55 -14.66 25.49
C ARG A 333 -21.19 -13.19 25.31
N MET A 334 -22.20 -12.34 25.11
CA MET A 334 -22.10 -10.88 25.08
C MET A 334 -23.17 -10.31 26.00
N GLY A 335 -22.82 -9.32 26.83
CA GLY A 335 -23.73 -8.73 27.81
C GLY A 335 -24.42 -9.76 28.73
N GLY A 336 -23.76 -10.88 29.02
CA GLY A 336 -24.31 -11.98 29.81
C GLY A 336 -25.33 -12.88 29.09
N ARG A 337 -25.61 -12.66 27.80
CA ARG A 337 -26.47 -13.52 26.97
C ARG A 337 -25.64 -14.29 25.96
N THR A 338 -26.12 -15.43 25.47
CA THR A 338 -25.44 -16.15 24.38
C THR A 338 -25.49 -15.33 23.10
N VAL A 339 -24.41 -15.30 22.32
CA VAL A 339 -24.32 -14.52 21.07
C VAL A 339 -25.49 -14.79 20.12
N GLY A 340 -25.98 -16.02 20.05
CA GLY A 340 -27.17 -16.38 19.27
C GLY A 340 -28.44 -15.63 19.66
N GLN A 341 -28.59 -15.21 20.92
CA GLN A 341 -29.73 -14.40 21.36
C GLN A 341 -29.57 -12.91 21.07
N VAL A 342 -28.35 -12.47 20.72
CA VAL A 342 -28.01 -11.06 20.53
C VAL A 342 -27.92 -10.71 19.04
N VAL A 343 -27.38 -11.63 18.24
CA VAL A 343 -26.96 -11.34 16.87
C VAL A 343 -28.02 -11.67 15.84
N SER A 344 -28.71 -12.80 15.95
CA SER A 344 -29.63 -13.27 14.89
C SER A 344 -30.89 -13.86 15.48
N ASN A 345 -32.02 -13.67 14.79
CA ASN A 345 -33.27 -14.37 15.09
C ASN A 345 -33.34 -15.75 14.40
N ARG A 346 -32.31 -16.12 13.62
CA ARG A 346 -32.22 -17.41 12.92
C ARG A 346 -31.40 -18.41 13.73
N ALA A 347 -31.63 -19.70 13.46
CA ALA A 347 -30.79 -20.76 14.00
C ALA A 347 -29.33 -20.56 13.56
N PRO A 348 -28.34 -20.76 14.45
CA PRO A 348 -26.94 -20.74 14.08
C PRO A 348 -26.63 -21.81 13.03
N LEU A 349 -25.76 -21.49 12.09
CA LEU A 349 -25.21 -22.44 11.14
C LEU A 349 -23.94 -23.08 11.70
N ALA A 350 -23.76 -24.37 11.47
CA ALA A 350 -22.45 -24.98 11.60
C ALA A 350 -21.53 -24.47 10.46
N GLU A 351 -20.23 -24.36 10.72
CA GLU A 351 -19.26 -23.87 9.72
C GLU A 351 -19.32 -24.65 8.41
N ALA A 352 -19.46 -25.99 8.48
CA ALA A 352 -19.58 -26.86 7.31
C ALA A 352 -20.78 -26.55 6.40
N GLN A 353 -21.83 -25.92 6.92
CA GLN A 353 -23.00 -25.56 6.11
C GLN A 353 -22.72 -24.40 5.15
N LEU A 354 -21.61 -23.67 5.32
CA LEU A 354 -21.18 -22.65 4.37
C LEU A 354 -20.73 -23.25 3.02
N ASP A 355 -20.31 -24.52 3.01
CA ASP A 355 -19.95 -25.23 1.78
C ASP A 355 -21.18 -25.41 0.85
N GLU A 356 -22.38 -25.43 1.42
CA GLU A 356 -23.65 -25.58 0.69
C GLU A 356 -24.41 -24.26 0.52
N TRP A 357 -23.80 -23.13 0.90
CA TRP A 357 -24.47 -21.83 0.86
C TRP A 357 -24.86 -21.46 -0.58
N LYS A 358 -26.15 -21.25 -0.81
CA LYS A 358 -26.72 -20.85 -2.11
C LYS A 358 -27.46 -19.53 -1.96
N ASP A 359 -27.20 -18.64 -2.91
CA ASP A 359 -27.85 -17.32 -3.00
C ASP A 359 -29.35 -17.41 -3.30
#